data_AF-A0A1P8ASM2-F1
#
_entry.id   AF-A0A1P8ASM2-F1
#
_cell.length_a   1.000
_cell.length_b   1.000
_cell.length_c   1.000
_cell.angle_alpha   90.00
_cell.angle_beta   90.00
_cell.angle_gamma   90.00
#
_symmetry.space_group_name_H-M   'P 1'
#
loop_
_entity.id
_entity.type
_entity.pdbx_description
1 polymer ?
#
loop_
_entity_poly.entity_id
_entity_poly.type
_entity_poly.pdbx_seq_one_letter_code
_entity_poly.pdbx_strand_id
1 'polypeptide(L)'
;MIVHRLDDFMDEHVHFGEVIFEENIDRLLKKSLLATKIPICWSSHKHTENGQLYKPTLKIREANRRVDGHFMLLTGHGIDEESNIPFMEFQDTKGDTWGDEGFVRVRRQVNLVTEFVELKI
;
A
#
# COMPACT_ATOMS: atom_id res chain seq x y z
N MET A 1 0.07 16.98 -12.21
CA MET A 1 0.02 15.75 -11.38
C MET A 1 1.08 15.89 -10.31
N ILE A 2 0.70 15.88 -9.03
CA ILE A 2 1.66 15.90 -7.92
C ILE A 2 1.91 14.45 -7.52
N VAL A 3 3.17 14.05 -7.51
CA VAL A 3 3.60 12.74 -6.99
C VAL A 3 4.08 12.96 -5.58
N HIS A 4 3.44 12.33 -4.61
CA HIS A 4 3.88 12.32 -3.23
C HIS A 4 4.79 11.11 -3.03
N ARG A 5 6.04 11.30 -2.63
CA ARG A 5 6.98 10.20 -2.35
C ARG A 5 7.24 10.14 -0.86
N LEU A 6 7.31 8.93 -0.32
CA LEU A 6 7.64 8.72 1.10
C LEU A 6 8.97 9.38 1.45
N ASP A 7 9.98 9.26 0.58
CA ASP A 7 11.30 9.84 0.81
C ASP A 7 11.28 11.37 0.96
N ASP A 8 10.30 12.07 0.35
CA ASP A 8 10.13 13.52 0.50
C ASP A 8 9.72 13.93 1.93
N PHE A 9 9.24 12.97 2.73
CA PHE A 9 8.86 13.16 4.14
C PHE A 9 9.93 12.63 5.11
N MET A 10 10.90 11.86 4.62
CA MET A 10 11.95 11.23 5.43
C MET A 10 13.17 12.15 5.53
N ASP A 11 13.03 13.26 6.25
CA ASP A 11 14.17 14.11 6.64
C ASP A 11 14.87 13.48 7.86
N GLU A 12 16.20 13.57 7.94
CA GLU A 12 17.01 13.05 9.06
C GLU A 12 16.59 13.62 10.41
N HIS A 13 15.95 14.80 10.41
CA HIS A 13 15.46 15.47 11.61
C HIS A 13 13.98 15.21 11.93
N VAL A 14 13.25 14.54 11.04
CA VAL A 14 11.80 14.30 11.19
C VAL A 14 11.55 12.83 11.48
N HIS A 15 11.53 12.49 12.77
CA HIS A 15 11.26 11.12 13.26
C HIS A 15 9.83 10.58 12.96
N PHE A 16 9.00 11.35 12.25
CA PHE A 16 7.59 11.03 11.98
C PHE A 16 7.20 11.12 10.49
N GLY A 17 8.18 11.16 9.57
CA GLY A 17 7.91 11.28 8.14
C GLY A 17 6.91 10.24 7.61
N GLU A 18 7.05 9.00 8.06
CA GLU A 18 6.16 7.89 7.70
C GLU A 18 4.72 8.10 8.17
N VAL A 19 4.55 8.69 9.36
CA VAL A 19 3.22 9.00 9.93
C VAL A 19 2.55 10.10 9.11
N ILE A 20 3.26 11.19 8.84
CA ILE A 20 2.74 12.32 8.04
C ILE A 20 2.38 11.87 6.62
N PHE A 21 3.17 10.94 6.05
CA PHE A 21 2.89 10.36 4.75
C PHE A 21 1.59 9.53 4.75
N GLU A 22 1.42 8.62 5.72
CA GLU A 22 0.18 7.85 5.83
C GLU A 22 -1.04 8.71 6.19
N GLU A 23 -0.89 9.76 7.01
CA GLU A 23 -1.97 10.72 7.29
C GLU A 23 -2.41 11.47 6.03
N ASN A 24 -1.47 11.78 5.12
CA ASN A 24 -1.81 12.36 3.82
C ASN A 24 -2.59 11.38 2.94
N ILE A 25 -2.22 10.10 2.96
CA ILE A 25 -2.99 9.04 2.29
C ILE A 25 -4.42 9.03 2.85
N ASP A 26 -4.60 8.95 4.18
CA ASP A 26 -5.94 8.93 4.79
C ASP A 26 -6.77 10.16 4.43
N ARG A 27 -6.15 11.34 4.45
CA ARG A 27 -6.84 12.59 4.15
C ARG A 27 -7.34 12.63 2.70
N LEU A 28 -6.55 12.12 1.76
CA LEU A 28 -6.86 12.16 0.33
C LEU A 28 -7.76 11.00 -0.11
N LEU A 29 -7.58 9.81 0.49
CA LEU A 29 -8.38 8.63 0.20
C LEU A 29 -9.86 8.83 0.59
N LYS A 30 -10.15 9.69 1.58
CA LYS A 30 -11.51 10.13 1.92
C LYS A 30 -12.23 10.89 0.80
N LYS A 31 -11.52 11.38 -0.21
CA LYS A 31 -12.05 12.28 -1.25
C LYS A 31 -11.85 11.76 -2.67
N SER A 32 -10.92 10.84 -2.86
CA SER A 32 -10.43 10.43 -4.17
C SER A 32 -9.78 9.05 -4.09
N LEU A 33 -9.59 8.42 -5.24
CA LEU A 33 -8.78 7.21 -5.35
C LEU A 33 -7.31 7.60 -5.54
N LEU A 34 -6.39 6.78 -5.03
CA LEU A 34 -4.96 7.05 -5.12
C LEU A 34 -4.30 5.99 -6.00
N ALA A 35 -3.63 6.41 -7.07
CA ALA A 35 -2.71 5.51 -7.78
C ALA A 35 -1.43 5.43 -6.96
N THR A 36 -1.04 4.24 -6.53
CA THR A 36 0.07 4.03 -5.59
C THR A 36 1.15 3.13 -6.19
N LYS A 37 2.40 3.37 -5.79
CA LYS A 37 3.53 2.48 -6.04
C LYS A 37 3.85 1.72 -4.77
N ILE A 38 3.97 0.40 -4.90
CA ILE A 38 4.20 -0.52 -3.80
C ILE A 38 5.34 -1.46 -4.17
N PRO A 39 6.45 -1.48 -3.43
CA PRO A 39 7.49 -2.47 -3.62
C PRO A 39 6.97 -3.79 -3.03
N ILE A 40 6.48 -4.66 -3.90
CA ILE A 40 6.02 -6.00 -3.54
C ILE A 40 6.81 -7.00 -4.37
N CYS A 41 7.54 -7.89 -3.71
CA CYS A 41 8.06 -9.08 -4.36
C CYS A 41 6.90 -10.05 -4.64
N TRP A 42 6.72 -10.38 -5.92
CA TRP A 42 5.66 -11.26 -6.40
C TRP A 42 5.61 -12.61 -5.68
N SER A 43 6.76 -13.14 -5.25
CA SER A 43 6.83 -14.44 -4.56
C SER A 43 6.10 -14.43 -3.22
N SER A 44 6.18 -13.35 -2.44
CA SER A 44 5.48 -13.22 -1.16
C SER A 44 4.02 -12.79 -1.35
N HIS A 45 3.70 -12.11 -2.46
CA HIS A 45 2.34 -11.70 -2.79
C HIS A 45 1.45 -12.83 -3.28
N LYS A 46 1.99 -13.93 -3.82
CA LYS A 46 1.17 -15.09 -4.24
C LYS A 46 0.26 -15.64 -3.13
N HIS A 47 0.61 -15.41 -1.86
CA HIS A 47 -0.23 -15.80 -0.75
C HIS A 47 -1.54 -15.01 -0.61
N THR A 48 -1.73 -13.90 -1.35
CA THR A 48 -2.98 -13.13 -1.35
C THR A 48 -4.00 -13.64 -2.34
N GLU A 49 -3.68 -14.64 -3.18
CA GLU A 49 -4.59 -15.13 -4.22
C GLU A 49 -5.95 -15.57 -3.65
N ASN A 50 -6.00 -16.02 -2.40
CA ASN A 50 -7.23 -16.41 -1.71
C ASN A 50 -7.85 -15.28 -0.85
N GLY A 51 -7.61 -14.01 -1.19
CA GLY A 51 -8.11 -12.85 -0.43
C GLY A 51 -7.45 -12.64 0.95
N GLN A 52 -6.40 -13.39 1.27
CA GLN A 52 -5.71 -13.28 2.55
C GLN A 52 -4.98 -11.95 2.71
N LEU A 53 -5.01 -11.39 3.93
CA LEU A 53 -4.25 -10.20 4.28
C LEU A 53 -2.75 -10.43 4.14
N TYR A 54 -2.11 -9.71 3.22
CA TYR A 54 -0.68 -9.73 3.05
C TYR A 54 0.05 -9.05 4.22
N LYS A 55 0.94 -9.78 4.89
CA LYS A 55 1.71 -9.31 6.06
C LYS A 55 3.21 -9.38 5.75
N PRO A 56 3.79 -8.38 5.06
CA PRO A 56 5.22 -8.38 4.76
C PRO A 56 6.05 -8.30 6.05
N THR A 57 7.06 -9.17 6.16
CA THR A 57 8.06 -9.10 7.24
C THR A 57 9.07 -7.97 6.97
N LEU A 58 9.82 -7.54 8.00
CA LEU A 58 10.87 -6.52 7.83
C LEU A 58 11.90 -6.90 6.76
N LYS A 59 12.32 -8.18 6.74
CA LYS A 59 13.24 -8.69 5.72
C LYS A 59 12.64 -8.58 4.31
N ILE A 60 11.35 -8.88 4.18
CA ILE A 60 10.63 -8.72 2.90
C ILE A 60 10.54 -7.24 2.54
N ARG A 61 10.29 -6.32 3.48
CA ARG A 61 10.31 -4.87 3.22
C ARG A 61 11.65 -4.40 2.66
N GLU A 62 12.76 -4.78 3.29
CA GLU A 62 14.10 -4.39 2.83
C GLU A 62 14.43 -4.95 1.45
N ALA A 63 14.09 -6.21 1.21
CA ALA A 63 14.24 -6.83 -0.09
C ALA A 63 13.37 -6.14 -1.15
N ASN A 64 12.14 -5.78 -0.77
CA ASN A 64 11.17 -5.15 -1.64
C ASN A 64 11.60 -3.74 -2.06
N ARG A 65 12.22 -2.94 -1.19
CA ARG A 65 12.73 -1.61 -1.56
C ARG A 65 13.76 -1.65 -2.72
N ARG A 66 14.28 -2.84 -3.06
CA ARG A 66 15.23 -3.06 -4.17
C ARG A 66 14.60 -3.60 -5.46
N VAL A 67 13.30 -3.89 -5.48
CA VAL A 67 12.58 -4.33 -6.69
C VAL A 67 11.80 -3.18 -7.32
N ASP A 68 11.59 -3.26 -8.63
CA ASP A 68 10.68 -2.38 -9.34
C ASP A 68 9.29 -2.42 -8.67
N GLY A 69 8.76 -1.24 -8.37
CA GLY A 69 7.47 -1.10 -7.69
C GLY A 69 6.33 -1.58 -8.57
N HIS A 70 5.34 -2.24 -7.96
CA HIS A 70 4.06 -2.54 -8.59
C HIS A 70 3.10 -1.36 -8.39
N PHE A 71 2.31 -1.03 -9.40
CA PHE A 71 1.35 0.06 -9.33
C PHE A 71 -0.06 -0.48 -9.17
N MET A 72 -0.76 -0.02 -8.13
CA MET A 72 -2.14 -0.43 -7.83
C MET A 72 -2.97 0.76 -7.37
N LEU A 73 -4.29 0.64 -7.50
CA LEU A 73 -5.22 1.65 -7.05
C LEU A 73 -5.57 1.41 -5.58
N LEU A 74 -5.21 2.33 -4.69
CA LEU A 74 -5.66 2.28 -3.31
C LEU A 74 -7.11 2.78 -3.25
N THR A 75 -8.01 1.90 -2.83
CA THR A 75 -9.47 2.13 -2.82
C THR A 75 -10.03 2.31 -1.43
N GLY A 76 -9.36 1.77 -0.41
CA GLY A 76 -9.84 1.85 0.97
C GLY A 76 -8.82 1.39 2.00
N HIS A 77 -9.23 1.43 3.25
CA HIS A 77 -8.49 0.87 4.38
C HIS A 77 -9.47 0.41 5.46
N GLY A 78 -9.05 -0.53 6.30
CA GLY A 78 -9.91 -1.09 7.33
C GLY A 78 -9.14 -1.80 8.44
N ILE A 79 -9.88 -2.50 9.29
CA ILE A 79 -9.35 -3.42 10.28
C ILE A 79 -9.86 -4.80 9.90
N ASP A 80 -8.94 -5.76 9.77
CA ASP A 80 -9.29 -7.15 9.56
C ASP A 80 -9.92 -7.71 10.84
N GLU A 81 -11.18 -8.13 10.81
CA GLU A 81 -11.93 -8.49 12.02
C GLU A 81 -11.37 -9.74 12.72
N GLU A 82 -10.82 -10.69 11.96
CA GLU A 82 -10.27 -11.94 12.50
C GLU A 82 -8.94 -11.70 13.23
N SER A 83 -8.03 -10.93 12.62
CA SER A 83 -6.70 -10.71 13.18
C SER A 83 -6.51 -9.38 13.92
N ASN A 84 -7.51 -8.50 13.86
CA ASN A 84 -7.48 -7.12 14.38
C ASN A 84 -6.28 -6.31 13.84
N ILE A 85 -5.90 -6.56 12.59
CA ILE A 85 -4.77 -5.88 11.92
C ILE A 85 -5.29 -4.83 10.95
N PRO A 86 -4.79 -3.59 11.00
CA PRO A 86 -5.15 -2.57 10.03
C PRO A 86 -4.59 -2.91 8.65
N PHE A 87 -5.39 -2.69 7.60
CA PHE A 87 -5.01 -2.95 6.21
C PHE A 87 -5.36 -1.78 5.30
N MET A 88 -4.65 -1.70 4.17
CA MET A 88 -4.99 -0.95 2.98
C MET A 88 -5.50 -1.93 1.92
N GLU A 89 -6.56 -1.56 1.20
CA GLU A 89 -7.15 -2.37 0.13
C GLU A 89 -6.80 -1.75 -1.23
N PHE A 90 -6.25 -2.59 -2.10
CA PHE A 90 -5.82 -2.19 -3.42
C PHE A 90 -6.57 -2.97 -4.49
N GLN A 91 -6.98 -2.30 -5.56
CA GLN A 91 -7.36 -2.97 -6.80
C GLN A 91 -6.10 -3.29 -7.61
N ASP A 92 -5.89 -4.57 -7.89
CA ASP A 92 -4.80 -5.04 -8.75
C ASP A 92 -5.22 -5.01 -10.23
N THR A 93 -4.24 -5.17 -11.11
CA THR A 93 -4.36 -5.18 -12.57
C THR A 93 -4.52 -6.58 -13.16
N LYS A 94 -4.67 -7.61 -12.31
CA LYS A 94 -4.72 -9.03 -12.71
C LYS A 94 -6.11 -9.57 -13.03
N GLY A 95 -7.14 -8.74 -12.92
CA GLY A 95 -8.52 -9.17 -13.13
C GLY A 95 -9.16 -9.77 -11.87
N ASP A 96 -10.40 -10.19 -12.00
CA ASP A 96 -11.28 -10.62 -10.91
C ASP A 96 -10.93 -11.99 -10.31
N THR A 97 -10.13 -12.81 -11.01
CA THR A 97 -9.67 -14.10 -10.50
C THR A 97 -8.53 -13.99 -9.50
N TRP A 98 -8.03 -12.79 -9.21
CA TRP A 98 -6.91 -12.57 -8.31
C TRP A 98 -7.36 -11.94 -7.00
N GLY A 99 -7.03 -12.58 -5.87
CA GLY A 99 -7.40 -12.06 -4.56
C GLY A 99 -8.89 -12.19 -4.29
N ASP A 100 -9.47 -11.13 -3.75
CA ASP A 100 -10.91 -11.01 -3.49
C ASP A 100 -11.53 -10.18 -4.62
N GLU A 101 -11.98 -10.84 -5.69
CA GLU A 101 -12.57 -10.19 -6.88
C GLU A 101 -11.67 -9.11 -7.53
N GLY A 102 -10.36 -9.34 -7.56
CA GLY A 102 -9.35 -8.40 -8.09
C GLY A 102 -8.76 -7.44 -7.04
N PHE A 103 -9.21 -7.52 -5.79
CA PHE A 103 -8.72 -6.72 -4.69
C PHE A 103 -7.77 -7.50 -3.80
N VAL A 104 -6.77 -6.79 -3.28
CA VAL A 104 -5.78 -7.34 -2.34
C VAL A 104 -5.68 -6.44 -1.11
N ARG A 105 -5.70 -7.07 0.05
CA ARG A 105 -5.49 -6.38 1.32
C ARG A 105 -4.05 -6.54 1.75
N VAL A 106 -3.43 -5.42 2.10
CA VAL A 106 -2.05 -5.36 2.57
C VAL A 106 -2.04 -4.71 3.93
N ARG A 107 -1.28 -5.30 4.87
CA ARG A 107 -1.09 -4.74 6.20
C ARG A 107 -0.64 -3.28 6.09
N ARG A 108 -1.29 -2.41 6.84
CA ARG A 108 -0.99 -0.99 6.95
C ARG A 108 0.15 -0.74 7.96
N GLN A 109 0.72 0.46 7.99
CA GLN A 109 1.78 0.87 8.93
C GLN A 109 3.08 0.07 8.74
N VAL A 110 3.33 -0.35 7.50
CA VAL A 110 4.54 -1.07 7.09
C VAL A 110 5.25 -0.36 5.93
N ASN A 111 4.92 0.91 5.67
CA ASN A 111 5.56 1.79 4.68
C ASN A 111 5.71 1.11 3.32
N LEU A 112 4.67 0.36 2.93
CA LEU A 112 4.65 -0.33 1.65
C LEU A 112 4.28 0.63 0.53
N VAL A 113 3.38 1.58 0.76
CA VAL A 113 3.19 2.66 -0.21
C VAL A 113 4.42 3.55 -0.15
N THR A 114 5.16 3.65 -1.26
CA THR A 114 6.33 4.54 -1.36
C THR A 114 6.06 5.77 -2.19
N GLU A 115 5.09 5.70 -3.10
CA GLU A 115 4.67 6.85 -3.92
C GLU A 115 3.16 6.79 -4.14
N PHE A 116 2.49 7.95 -4.24
CA PHE A 116 1.11 8.00 -4.70
C PHE A 116 0.78 9.28 -5.46
N VAL A 117 -0.29 9.21 -6.24
CA VAL A 117 -0.90 10.32 -6.98
C VAL A 117 -2.39 10.34 -6.67
N GLU A 118 -2.91 11.52 -6.34
CA GLU A 118 -4.35 11.79 -6.24
C GLU A 118 -5.00 11.74 -7.63
N LEU A 119 -5.95 10.85 -7.85
CA LEU A 119 -6.77 10.84 -9.06
C LEU A 119 -7.94 11.81 -8.86
N LYS A 120 -7.84 12.99 -9.47
CA LYS A 120 -8.96 13.93 -9.57
C LYS A 120 -9.88 13.48 -10.69
N ILE A 121 -11.06 13.02 -10.32
CA ILE A 121 -12.16 12.67 -11.22
C ILE A 121 -12.99 13.93 -11.49
#